data_AF-A0A349B3M8-F1
#
_entry.id   AF-A0A349B3M8-F1
#
_cell.length_a   1.000
_cell.length_b   1.000
_cell.length_c   1.000
_cell.angle_alpha   90.00
_cell.angle_beta   90.00
_cell.angle_gamma   90.00
#
_symmetry.space_group_name_H-M   'P 1'
#
loop_
_entity.id
_entity.type
_entity.pdbx_description
1 polymer ?
#
loop_
_entity_poly.entity_id
_entity_poly.type
_entity_poly.pdbx_seq_one_letter_code
_entity_poly.pdbx_strand_id
1 'polypeptide(L)' 'DAVRSSVRNEMVGEVAAEFDRVHSVERAREVGSVHEIIAPARLRPALHDAVSRGLASVDV' A
#
# COMPACT_ATOMS: atom_id res chain seq x y z
N ASP A 1 -7.54 13.39 34.33
CA ASP A 1 -6.70 12.60 33.40
C ASP A 1 -7.34 11.32 32.87
N ALA A 2 -7.91 10.45 33.72
CA ALA A 2 -8.50 9.17 33.29
C ALA A 2 -9.61 9.31 32.23
N VAL A 3 -10.59 10.20 32.43
CA VAL A 3 -11.68 10.46 31.47
C VAL A 3 -11.13 10.93 30.12
N ARG A 4 -10.17 11.86 30.13
CA ARG A 4 -9.53 12.37 28.91
C ARG A 4 -8.77 11.27 28.17
N SER A 5 -8.09 10.38 28.89
CA SER A 5 -7.40 9.24 28.29
C SER A 5 -8.38 8.24 27.66
N SER A 6 -9.52 7.97 28.31
CA SER A 6 -10.56 7.10 27.79
C SER A 6 -11.12 7.61 26.47
N VAL A 7 -11.52 8.89 26.44
CA VAL A 7 -12.05 9.53 25.22
C VAL A 7 -10.99 9.57 24.11
N ARG A 8 -9.72 9.82 24.47
CA ARG A 8 -8.64 9.77 23.47
C ARG A 8 -8.53 8.40 22.80
N ASN A 9 -8.59 7.32 23.58
CA ASN A 9 -8.46 5.97 23.04
C ASN A 9 -9.63 5.63 22.11
N GLU A 10 -10.85 6.02 22.48
CA GLU A 10 -12.05 5.89 21.64
C GLU A 10 -11.86 6.61 20.29
N MET A 11 -11.51 7.90 20.34
CA MET A 11 -11.32 8.72 19.14
C MET A 11 -10.19 8.22 18.23
N VAL A 12 -9.10 7.69 18.80
CA VAL A 12 -8.02 7.07 18.02
C VAL A 12 -8.52 5.82 17.30
N GLY A 13 -9.35 5.01 17.95
CA GLY A 13 -9.98 3.85 17.33
C GLY A 13 -10.90 4.21 16.18
N GLU A 14 -11.71 5.26 16.35
CA GLU A 14 -12.57 5.79 15.28
C GLU A 14 -11.72 6.24 14.08
N VAL A 15 -10.73 7.11 14.29
CA VAL A 15 -9.86 7.60 13.21
C VAL A 15 -9.12 6.46 12.51
N ALA A 16 -8.64 5.46 13.24
CA ALA A 16 -8.00 4.28 12.65
C ALA A 16 -8.97 3.51 11.74
N ALA A 17 -10.20 3.31 12.18
CA ALA A 17 -11.23 2.66 11.36
C ALA A 17 -11.60 3.49 10.12
N GLU A 18 -11.60 4.81 10.21
CA GLU A 18 -11.79 5.68 9.05
C GLU A 18 -10.64 5.57 8.05
N PHE A 19 -9.41 5.56 8.55
CA PHE A 19 -8.21 5.42 7.73
C PHE A 19 -8.19 4.07 6.99
N ASP A 20 -8.42 2.97 7.70
CA ASP A 20 -8.39 1.61 7.15
C ASP A 20 -9.47 1.40 6.07
N ARG A 21 -10.62 2.08 6.15
CA ARG A 21 -11.66 2.00 5.11
C ARG A 21 -11.21 2.52 3.75
N VAL A 22 -10.25 3.45 3.71
CA VAL A 22 -9.76 4.05 2.45
C VAL A 22 -8.37 3.52 2.08
N HIS A 23 -7.61 2.99 3.04
CA HIS A 23 -6.27 2.48 2.84
C HIS A 23 -6.28 1.04 2.29
N SER A 24 -6.41 0.91 0.97
CA SER A 24 -6.31 -0.38 0.26
C SER A 24 -5.24 -0.35 -0.84
N VAL A 25 -4.74 -1.54 -1.20
CA VAL A 25 -3.76 -1.71 -2.30
C VAL A 25 -4.39 -1.38 -3.65
N GLU A 26 -5.67 -1.66 -3.81
CA GLU A 26 -6.48 -1.28 -4.97
C GLU A 26 -6.52 0.24 -5.13
N ARG A 27 -6.77 0.97 -4.04
CA ARG A 27 -6.77 2.44 -4.07
C ARG A 27 -5.38 2.99 -4.40
N ALA A 28 -4.33 2.39 -3.85
CA ALA A 28 -2.94 2.74 -4.18
C ALA A 28 -2.65 2.59 -5.67
N ARG A 29 -3.26 1.60 -6.35
CA ARG A 29 -3.17 1.43 -7.80
C ARG A 29 -3.93 2.51 -8.54
N GLU A 30 -5.17 2.80 -8.11
CA GLU A 30 -6.02 3.81 -8.74
C GLU A 30 -5.42 5.23 -8.71
N VAL A 31 -4.69 5.59 -7.64
CA VAL A 31 -3.96 6.88 -7.58
C VAL A 31 -2.61 6.87 -8.27
N GLY A 32 -2.14 5.73 -8.76
CA GLY A 32 -0.82 5.59 -9.39
C GLY A 32 0.36 5.49 -8.41
N SER A 33 0.13 5.28 -7.12
CA SER A 33 1.21 5.00 -6.15
C SER A 33 1.82 3.61 -6.37
N VAL A 34 1.02 2.64 -6.84
CA VAL A 34 1.52 1.34 -7.33
C VAL A 34 1.09 1.11 -8.77
N HIS A 35 1.94 0.45 -9.55
CA HIS A 35 1.67 0.20 -10.97
C HIS A 35 0.69 -0.97 -11.19
N GLU A 36 0.89 -2.08 -10.46
CA GLU A 36 0.15 -3.33 -10.69
C GLU A 36 0.03 -4.16 -9.39
N ILE A 37 -1.07 -4.90 -9.25
CA ILE A 37 -1.29 -5.89 -8.20
C ILE A 37 -1.10 -7.27 -8.82
N ILE A 38 -0.14 -8.03 -8.30
CA ILE A 38 0.35 -9.26 -8.95
C ILE A 38 -0.07 -10.48 -8.12
N ALA A 39 -0.68 -11.47 -8.77
CA ALA A 39 -1.00 -12.75 -8.14
C ALA A 39 0.29 -13.46 -7.70
N PRO A 40 0.32 -14.14 -6.53
CA PRO A 40 1.54 -14.79 -6.02
C PRO A 40 2.23 -15.72 -7.02
N ALA A 41 1.46 -16.49 -7.79
CA ALA A 41 1.98 -17.41 -8.82
C ALA A 41 2.75 -16.70 -9.96
N ARG A 42 2.55 -15.40 -10.16
CA ARG A 42 3.21 -14.59 -11.20
C ARG A 42 4.36 -13.75 -10.65
N LEU A 43 4.66 -13.82 -9.35
CA LEU A 43 5.65 -12.95 -8.72
C LEU A 43 7.04 -13.08 -9.36
N ARG A 44 7.54 -14.32 -9.53
CA ARG A 44 8.86 -14.56 -10.13
C ARG A 44 8.99 -14.02 -11.57
N PRO A 45 8.10 -14.37 -12.52
CA PRO A 45 8.19 -13.81 -13.87
C PRO A 45 8.04 -12.28 -13.89
N ALA A 46 7.14 -11.70 -13.07
CA ALA A 46 6.94 -10.26 -13.06
C ALA A 46 8.17 -9.48 -12.55
N LEU A 47 8.84 -9.99 -11.50
CA LEU A 47 10.08 -9.39 -11.00
C LEU A 47 11.22 -9.49 -12.03
N HIS A 48 11.36 -10.64 -12.69
CA HIS A 48 12.35 -10.82 -13.75
C HIS A 48 12.17 -9.77 -14.86
N ASP A 49 10.94 -9.58 -15.32
CA ASP A 49 10.64 -8.63 -16.40
C ASP A 49 10.87 -7.18 -15.95
N ALA A 50 10.49 -6.84 -14.71
CA ALA A 50 10.71 -5.50 -14.15
C ALA A 50 12.20 -5.16 -14.07
N VAL A 51 13.03 -6.08 -13.56
CA VAL A 51 14.48 -5.91 -13.50
C VAL A 51 15.07 -5.80 -14.89
N SER A 52 14.65 -6.67 -15.82
CA SER A 52 15.15 -6.66 -17.21
C SER A 52 14.87 -5.33 -17.91
N ARG A 53 13.66 -4.76 -17.75
CA ARG A 53 13.32 -3.42 -18.26
C ARG A 53 14.20 -2.33 -17.64
N GLY A 54 14.43 -2.39 -16.32
CA GLY A 54 15.31 -1.46 -15.63
C GLY A 54 16.73 -1.50 -16.18
N LEU A 55 17.29 -2.70 -16.36
CA LEU A 55 18.62 -2.88 -16.94
C LEU A 55 18.71 -2.36 -18.38
N ALA A 56 17.69 -2.60 -19.20
CA ALA A 56 17.65 -2.08 -20.57
C ALA A 56 17.50 -0.55 -20.66
N SER A 57 16.96 0.09 -19.61
CA SER A 57 16.81 1.56 -19.55
C SER A 57 18.07 2.29 -19.10
N VAL A 58 19.04 1.55 -18.57
CA VAL A 58 20.38 2.08 -18.25
C VAL A 58 21.26 1.72 -19.44
N ASP A 59 21.49 2.66 -20.35
CA ASP A 59 22.52 2.51 -21.36
C ASP A 59 23.88 2.36 -20.64
N VAL A 60 24.40 1.13 -20.62
CA VAL A 60 25.80 0.81 -20.28
C VAL A 60 26.55 0.52 -21.58
#